data_AF-A0A3M1FWL0-F1
#
_entry.id   AF-A0A3M1FWL0-F1
#
_cell.length_a   1.000
_cell.length_b   1.000
_cell.length_c   1.000
_cell.angle_alpha   90.00
_cell.angle_beta   90.00
_cell.angle_gamma   90.00
#
_symmetry.space_group_name_H-M   'P 1'
#
loop_
_entity.id
_entity.type
_entity.pdbx_description
1 polymer ?
#
loop_
_entity_poly.entity_id
_entity_poly.type
_entity_poly.pdbx_seq_one_letter_code
_entity_poly.pdbx_strand_id
1 'polypeptide(L)'
;HEAKAVFEKAIQDYGLRGWTVKIKKEMVLDKNNVPFPIMVVRRAGGISFKQIVLMPYPFFINVSGRGLNQDISLTSGLNSVAFNWASPIEYGKSVSDKETEAGKATENKKKEGKEDKEGQALKESSSTEEKLKYVWLLKSSQDSWTTKSLKIIPDTRMYGPLGFPQEGELKPRVLAVMAEGSFNSYFAGKENPLLAEKKKEKKKDKKDKEKEDDKKSAKKKSSKEKEEESIDLESSIVLDKSPSSSRIFLYASNEFVTDDTLRILASLESSRYLNSLNLISNTIDWALEDRALLKLRGRAHFARALKNLSKADTKFYEYLNYGIALLLVIFTFIIARAVRFAGVNGVFERIKSI
;
A
#
# COMPACT_ATOMS: atom_id res chain seq x y z
N HIS A 1 -6.69 24.93 -7.31
CA HIS A 1 -7.88 24.51 -6.52
C HIS A 1 -8.87 23.75 -7.39
N GLU A 2 -9.17 24.20 -8.62
CA GLU A 2 -10.06 23.50 -9.56
C GLU A 2 -9.52 22.15 -10.05
N ALA A 3 -8.23 22.01 -10.37
CA ALA A 3 -7.68 20.73 -10.82
C ALA A 3 -7.75 19.61 -9.76
N LYS A 4 -7.59 19.95 -8.47
CA LYS A 4 -7.71 19.00 -7.34
C LYS A 4 -9.17 18.60 -7.11
N ALA A 5 -10.09 19.56 -7.18
CA ALA A 5 -11.53 19.28 -7.09
C ALA A 5 -12.03 18.46 -8.30
N VAL A 6 -11.50 18.72 -9.50
CA VAL A 6 -11.79 17.93 -10.70
C VAL A 6 -11.20 16.52 -10.59
N PHE A 7 -10.03 16.35 -9.99
CA PHE A 7 -9.41 15.02 -9.79
C PHE A 7 -10.08 14.21 -8.67
N GLU A 8 -10.45 14.82 -7.55
CA GLU A 8 -11.23 14.19 -6.47
C GLU A 8 -12.65 13.83 -6.95
N LYS A 9 -13.27 14.74 -7.72
CA LYS A 9 -14.51 14.47 -8.43
C LYS A 9 -14.30 13.46 -9.55
N ALA A 10 -13.12 13.34 -10.16
CA ALA A 10 -12.80 12.30 -11.15
C ALA A 10 -12.69 10.90 -10.54
N ILE A 11 -12.13 10.76 -9.35
CA ILE A 11 -12.09 9.46 -8.68
C ILE A 11 -13.47 9.10 -8.10
N GLN A 12 -14.21 10.07 -7.57
CA GLN A 12 -15.55 9.83 -7.01
C GLN A 12 -16.67 9.74 -8.07
N ASP A 13 -16.62 10.55 -9.14
CA ASP A 13 -17.64 10.65 -10.19
C ASP A 13 -17.18 10.13 -11.58
N TYR A 14 -15.88 10.10 -11.90
CA TYR A 14 -15.35 9.70 -13.24
C TYR A 14 -14.67 8.30 -13.29
N GLY A 15 -14.54 7.58 -12.17
CA GLY A 15 -13.72 6.37 -12.08
C GLY A 15 -14.41 5.07 -12.49
N LEU A 16 -14.66 4.89 -13.80
CA LEU A 16 -14.94 3.61 -14.49
C LEU A 16 -16.11 2.79 -13.90
N ARG A 17 -17.30 2.87 -14.52
CA ARG A 17 -18.41 1.95 -14.21
C ARG A 17 -17.89 0.50 -14.24
N GLY A 18 -17.88 -0.16 -13.08
CA GLY A 18 -17.35 -1.52 -12.91
C GLY A 18 -16.15 -1.63 -11.95
N TRP A 19 -15.47 -0.51 -11.62
CA TRP A 19 -14.42 -0.52 -10.59
C TRP A 19 -15.07 -0.50 -9.20
N THR A 20 -14.94 -1.59 -8.45
CA THR A 20 -15.60 -1.79 -7.14
C THR A 20 -14.71 -1.39 -5.97
N VAL A 21 -13.86 -0.38 -6.15
CA VAL A 21 -12.91 0.10 -5.14
C VAL A 21 -13.45 1.37 -4.47
N LYS A 22 -13.38 1.43 -3.14
CA LYS A 22 -13.81 2.55 -2.32
C LYS A 22 -12.72 2.93 -1.34
N ILE A 23 -12.31 4.20 -1.36
CA ILE A 23 -11.46 4.78 -0.32
C ILE A 23 -12.38 5.32 0.77
N LYS A 24 -12.21 4.86 2.01
CA LYS A 24 -12.99 5.37 3.14
C LYS A 24 -12.54 6.78 3.53
N LYS A 25 -13.49 7.56 4.05
CA LYS A 25 -13.24 8.90 4.63
C LYS A 25 -12.77 8.79 6.08
N GLU A 26 -11.66 8.08 6.30
CA GLU A 26 -11.03 7.89 7.60
C GLU A 26 -9.52 7.64 7.39
N MET A 27 -8.70 7.91 8.38
CA MET A 27 -7.25 7.65 8.34
C MET A 27 -6.92 6.37 9.09
N VAL A 28 -5.93 5.63 8.58
CA VAL A 28 -5.37 4.45 9.24
C VAL A 28 -4.24 4.88 10.16
N LEU A 29 -4.25 4.34 11.37
CA LEU A 29 -3.17 4.45 12.35
C LEU A 29 -2.65 3.05 12.65
N ASP A 30 -1.34 2.93 12.82
CA ASP A 30 -0.69 1.64 13.06
C ASP A 30 0.35 1.73 14.19
N LYS A 31 0.36 0.75 15.10
CA LYS A 31 1.45 0.62 16.09
C LYS A 31 2.79 0.31 15.44
N ASN A 32 2.78 -0.33 14.27
CA ASN A 32 3.96 -0.49 13.43
C ASN A 32 4.13 0.74 12.53
N ASN A 33 4.81 1.77 13.06
CA ASN A 33 5.03 3.02 12.36
C ASN A 33 6.51 3.40 12.30
N VAL A 34 6.82 4.28 11.36
CA VAL A 34 8.08 5.02 11.32
C VAL A 34 7.96 6.18 12.32
N PRO A 35 8.88 6.31 13.29
CA PRO A 35 8.80 7.38 14.26
C PRO A 35 9.06 8.75 13.62
N PHE A 36 8.37 9.77 14.08
CA PHE A 36 8.53 11.14 13.60
C PHE A 36 9.69 11.84 14.34
N PRO A 37 10.69 12.40 13.63
CA PRO A 37 11.80 13.11 14.26
C PRO A 37 11.38 14.54 14.60
N ILE A 38 11.47 14.90 15.89
CA ILE A 38 11.23 16.26 16.36
C ILE A 38 12.49 16.88 16.94
N MET A 39 12.71 18.16 16.63
CA MET A 39 13.80 18.96 17.18
C MET A 39 13.36 19.57 18.50
N VAL A 40 13.96 19.13 19.61
CA VAL A 40 13.70 19.69 20.94
C VAL A 40 14.94 20.43 21.45
N VAL A 41 14.72 21.58 22.09
CA VAL A 41 15.79 22.32 22.77
C VAL A 41 15.85 21.83 24.21
N ARG A 42 16.98 21.23 24.59
CA ARG A 42 17.23 20.82 25.97
C ARG A 42 18.21 21.80 26.62
N ARG A 43 17.88 22.22 27.85
CA ARG A 43 18.78 23.02 28.69
C ARG A 43 19.40 22.11 29.74
N ALA A 44 20.72 22.13 29.84
CA ALA A 44 21.47 21.45 30.89
C ALA A 44 22.65 22.33 31.30
N GLY A 45 22.80 22.61 32.59
CA GLY A 45 23.93 23.39 33.12
C GLY A 45 24.06 24.80 32.52
N GLY A 46 22.94 25.48 32.21
CA GLY A 46 22.93 26.82 31.61
C GLY A 46 23.17 26.85 30.09
N ILE A 47 23.50 25.71 29.47
CA ILE A 47 23.71 25.59 28.01
C ILE A 47 22.45 25.02 27.37
N SER A 48 22.08 25.52 26.19
CA SER A 48 20.99 24.99 25.38
C SER A 48 21.55 24.25 24.17
N PHE A 49 21.13 22.99 23.96
CA PHE A 49 21.46 22.23 22.75
C PHE A 49 20.20 21.69 22.08
N LYS A 50 20.25 21.56 20.76
CA LYS A 50 19.18 20.97 19.95
C LYS A 50 19.42 19.47 19.87
N GLN A 51 18.41 18.68 20.23
CA GLN A 51 18.44 17.24 20.16
C GLN A 51 17.27 16.75 19.30
N ILE A 52 17.50 15.74 18.46
CA ILE A 52 16.44 15.02 17.75
C ILE A 52 15.87 13.97 18.70
N VAL A 53 14.55 13.99 18.88
CA VAL A 53 13.80 12.96 19.62
C VAL A 53 12.87 12.26 18.64
N LEU A 54 12.85 10.92 18.70
CA LEU A 54 12.00 10.08 17.85
C LEU A 54 10.69 9.80 18.58
N MET A 55 9.58 10.31 18.04
CA MET A 55 8.25 10.12 18.60
C MET A 55 7.48 9.05 17.83
N PRO A 56 6.86 8.05 18.48
CA PRO A 56 5.92 7.15 17.80
C PRO A 56 4.82 7.96 17.11
N TYR A 57 4.63 7.75 15.80
CA TYR A 57 3.67 8.52 15.02
C TYR A 57 2.86 7.60 14.12
N PRO A 58 1.71 7.07 14.60
CA PRO A 58 0.96 6.00 13.95
C PRO A 58 0.44 6.29 12.54
N PHE A 59 0.38 7.57 12.14
CA PHE A 59 0.01 7.95 10.77
C PHE A 59 1.10 7.65 9.74
N PHE A 60 2.35 7.41 10.16
CA PHE A 60 3.47 7.02 9.30
C PHE A 60 3.59 5.50 9.31
N ILE A 61 2.65 4.83 8.66
CA ILE A 61 2.52 3.37 8.73
C ILE A 61 3.76 2.73 8.10
N ASN A 62 4.44 1.87 8.84
CA ASN A 62 5.60 1.14 8.33
C ASN A 62 5.13 -0.19 7.71
N VAL A 63 4.83 -0.18 6.41
CA VAL A 63 4.42 -1.39 5.68
C VAL A 63 5.62 -2.26 5.42
N SER A 64 5.75 -3.37 6.14
CA SER A 64 6.87 -4.32 6.00
C SER A 64 6.41 -5.76 6.21
N GLY A 65 7.24 -6.72 5.79
CA GLY A 65 6.96 -8.15 5.98
C GLY A 65 5.59 -8.58 5.44
N ARG A 66 4.68 -9.01 6.33
CA ARG A 66 3.31 -9.43 5.97
C ARG A 66 2.43 -8.31 5.39
N GLY A 67 2.83 -7.05 5.58
CA GLY A 67 2.15 -5.90 4.98
C GLY A 67 2.45 -5.71 3.49
N LEU A 68 3.51 -6.33 2.97
CA LEU A 68 3.88 -6.28 1.55
C LEU A 68 3.45 -7.57 0.86
N ASN A 69 2.75 -7.48 -0.27
CA ASN A 69 2.35 -8.68 -1.00
C ASN A 69 3.57 -9.40 -1.58
N GLN A 70 3.81 -10.63 -1.12
CA GLN A 70 4.97 -11.42 -1.53
C GLN A 70 4.72 -12.24 -2.80
N ASP A 71 3.47 -12.33 -3.25
CA ASP A 71 3.08 -13.11 -4.42
C ASP A 71 3.28 -12.34 -5.73
N ILE A 72 3.66 -11.05 -5.64
CA ILE A 72 3.86 -10.15 -6.78
C ILE A 72 5.22 -9.45 -6.69
N SER A 73 5.98 -9.50 -7.79
CA SER A 73 7.32 -8.90 -7.88
C SER A 73 7.35 -7.39 -7.65
N LEU A 74 6.19 -6.71 -7.79
CA LEU A 74 6.04 -5.28 -7.52
C LEU A 74 6.39 -4.93 -6.07
N THR A 75 6.01 -5.77 -5.11
CA THR A 75 6.21 -5.53 -3.66
C THR A 75 7.14 -6.52 -2.99
N SER A 76 7.41 -7.69 -3.58
CA SER A 76 8.25 -8.73 -2.95
C SER A 76 9.72 -8.34 -2.78
N GLY A 77 10.23 -7.42 -3.60
CA GLY A 77 11.60 -6.90 -3.51
C GLY A 77 11.79 -5.76 -2.50
N LEU A 78 10.71 -5.30 -1.86
CA LEU A 78 10.75 -4.20 -0.91
C LEU A 78 10.92 -4.75 0.51
N ASN A 79 11.78 -4.13 1.32
CA ASN A 79 11.93 -4.47 2.73
C ASN A 79 10.81 -3.81 3.57
N SER A 80 10.62 -2.51 3.37
CA SER A 80 9.62 -1.70 4.04
C SER A 80 9.23 -0.48 3.19
N VAL A 81 8.02 0.04 3.38
CA VAL A 81 7.58 1.32 2.84
C VAL A 81 6.80 2.09 3.92
N ALA A 82 7.27 3.29 4.25
CA ALA A 82 6.54 4.29 5.02
C ALA A 82 5.37 4.82 4.19
N PHE A 83 4.16 4.65 4.69
CA PHE A 83 2.94 5.05 4.02
C PHE A 83 2.17 6.01 4.92
N ASN A 84 2.14 7.29 4.53
CA ASN A 84 1.77 8.38 5.43
C ASN A 84 0.34 8.84 5.21
N TRP A 85 -0.40 9.13 6.29
CA TRP A 85 -1.78 9.66 6.25
C TRP A 85 -2.71 8.85 5.33
N ALA A 86 -2.54 7.53 5.35
CA ALA A 86 -3.23 6.65 4.42
C ALA A 86 -4.69 6.43 4.83
N SER A 87 -5.56 6.32 3.83
CA SER A 87 -6.96 5.94 4.04
C SER A 87 -7.17 4.43 3.78
N PRO A 88 -8.12 3.75 4.42
CA PRO A 88 -8.36 2.35 4.13
C PRO A 88 -9.10 2.19 2.79
N ILE A 89 -8.67 1.21 2.01
CA ILE A 89 -9.30 0.81 0.75
C ILE A 89 -10.17 -0.41 1.00
N GLU A 90 -11.41 -0.35 0.53
CA GLU A 90 -12.28 -1.51 0.33
C GLU A 90 -12.39 -1.82 -1.16
N TYR A 91 -12.38 -3.10 -1.54
CA TYR A 91 -12.59 -3.52 -2.91
C TYR A 91 -13.49 -4.77 -2.96
N GLY A 92 -14.21 -4.96 -4.07
CA GLY A 92 -15.05 -6.14 -4.26
C GLY A 92 -14.24 -7.43 -4.23
N LYS A 93 -14.59 -8.38 -3.35
CA LYS A 93 -13.89 -9.67 -3.20
C LYS A 93 -13.75 -10.37 -4.55
N SER A 94 -12.52 -10.52 -5.04
CA SER A 94 -12.19 -11.42 -6.15
C SER A 94 -12.19 -12.88 -5.64
N VAL A 95 -12.34 -13.85 -6.53
CA VAL A 95 -12.54 -15.28 -6.20
C VAL A 95 -11.38 -15.87 -5.38
N SER A 96 -10.17 -15.30 -5.43
CA SER A 96 -9.01 -15.80 -4.67
C SER A 96 -9.14 -15.65 -3.15
N ASP A 97 -9.87 -14.65 -2.68
CA ASP A 97 -10.12 -14.47 -1.24
C ASP A 97 -11.12 -15.52 -0.72
N LYS A 98 -11.99 -16.03 -1.59
CA LYS A 98 -12.89 -17.15 -1.26
C LYS A 98 -12.15 -18.47 -1.14
N GLU A 99 -11.10 -18.73 -1.91
CA GLU A 99 -10.34 -19.98 -1.78
C GLU A 99 -9.54 -20.05 -0.48
N THR A 100 -9.10 -18.90 0.04
CA THR A 100 -8.37 -18.84 1.33
C THR A 100 -9.30 -19.00 2.55
N GLU A 101 -10.55 -18.52 2.46
CA GLU A 101 -11.59 -18.74 3.48
C GLU A 101 -12.25 -20.13 3.33
N ALA A 102 -12.48 -20.60 2.10
CA ALA A 102 -13.07 -21.91 1.82
C ALA A 102 -12.11 -23.04 2.14
N GLY A 103 -10.79 -22.89 1.91
CA GLY A 103 -9.77 -23.87 2.31
C GLY A 103 -9.68 -24.09 3.82
N LYS A 104 -10.07 -23.11 4.63
CA LYS A 104 -10.22 -23.26 6.09
C LYS A 104 -11.57 -23.84 6.50
N ALA A 105 -12.60 -23.68 5.66
CA ALA A 105 -13.94 -24.22 5.92
C ALA A 105 -14.10 -25.68 5.44
N THR A 106 -13.33 -26.13 4.45
CA THR A 106 -13.40 -27.50 3.92
C THR A 106 -12.58 -28.52 4.70
N GLU A 107 -11.62 -28.09 5.52
CA GLU A 107 -10.91 -29.01 6.43
C GLU A 107 -11.78 -29.45 7.62
N ASN A 108 -12.80 -28.67 7.97
CA ASN A 108 -13.75 -29.00 9.05
C ASN A 108 -15.04 -29.70 8.60
N LYS A 109 -15.21 -30.01 7.31
CA LYS A 109 -16.46 -30.61 6.78
C LYS A 109 -16.29 -31.92 6.02
N LYS A 110 -15.11 -32.55 6.09
CA LYS A 110 -14.85 -33.85 5.44
C LYS A 110 -15.17 -35.08 6.31
N LYS A 111 -16.05 -34.93 7.30
CA LYS A 111 -16.76 -36.02 7.96
C LYS A 111 -18.25 -35.71 7.91
N GLU A 112 -18.91 -36.28 6.89
CA GLU A 112 -20.28 -36.80 6.88
C GLU A 112 -20.93 -36.61 5.51
N GLY A 113 -21.53 -37.70 5.02
CA GLY A 113 -22.70 -37.63 4.15
C GLY A 113 -22.44 -37.60 2.65
N LYS A 114 -22.57 -38.77 2.04
CA LYS A 114 -22.71 -39.02 0.61
C LYS A 114 -24.20 -38.87 0.21
N GLU A 115 -24.42 -38.74 -1.10
CA GLU A 115 -25.64 -39.07 -1.87
C GLU A 115 -26.63 -37.94 -2.28
N ASP A 116 -26.60 -37.72 -3.60
CA ASP A 116 -27.70 -37.67 -4.58
C ASP A 116 -28.66 -36.47 -4.62
N LYS A 117 -28.60 -35.72 -5.73
CA LYS A 117 -29.61 -35.74 -6.81
C LYS A 117 -29.29 -34.76 -7.94
N GLU A 118 -29.27 -35.29 -9.17
CA GLU A 118 -29.40 -34.55 -10.43
C GLU A 118 -30.84 -34.04 -10.61
N GLY A 119 -31.02 -32.91 -11.30
CA GLY A 119 -32.35 -32.46 -11.75
C GLY A 119 -32.48 -30.97 -12.05
N GLN A 120 -31.95 -30.54 -13.20
CA GLN A 120 -32.44 -29.49 -14.11
C GLN A 120 -33.17 -28.24 -13.56
N ALA A 121 -32.59 -27.06 -13.82
CA ALA A 121 -33.36 -25.90 -14.28
C ALA A 121 -32.51 -25.08 -15.26
N LEU A 122 -33.06 -24.94 -16.47
CA LEU A 122 -32.52 -24.25 -17.63
C LEU A 122 -32.73 -22.73 -17.55
N LYS A 123 -31.87 -22.01 -18.29
CA LYS A 123 -32.03 -20.64 -18.83
C LYS A 123 -31.94 -19.48 -17.83
N GLU A 124 -30.74 -18.91 -17.76
CA GLU A 124 -30.55 -17.47 -17.96
C GLU A 124 -29.28 -17.26 -18.78
N SER A 125 -29.46 -16.90 -20.04
CA SER A 125 -28.42 -16.45 -20.96
C SER A 125 -28.12 -14.97 -20.72
N SER A 126 -26.89 -14.59 -21.06
CA SER A 126 -26.41 -13.25 -21.42
C SER A 126 -26.03 -12.28 -20.29
N SER A 127 -24.80 -12.40 -19.80
CA SER A 127 -23.74 -11.39 -20.01
C SER A 127 -22.46 -11.85 -19.28
N THR A 128 -21.48 -12.37 -20.02
CA THR A 128 -20.15 -12.63 -19.45
C THR A 128 -19.47 -11.28 -19.21
N GLU A 129 -19.79 -10.62 -18.09
CA GLU A 129 -19.03 -9.48 -17.61
C GLU A 129 -17.60 -9.96 -17.33
N GLU A 130 -16.63 -9.48 -18.10
CA GLU A 130 -15.21 -9.73 -17.85
C GLU A 130 -14.87 -9.22 -16.44
N LYS A 131 -14.72 -10.16 -15.51
CA LYS A 131 -14.55 -9.88 -14.08
C LYS A 131 -13.16 -9.30 -13.81
N LEU A 132 -13.11 -8.08 -13.27
CA LEU A 132 -11.87 -7.46 -12.80
C LEU A 132 -11.19 -8.33 -11.73
N LYS A 133 -9.88 -8.52 -11.86
CA LYS A 133 -9.04 -9.19 -10.87
C LYS A 133 -8.39 -8.14 -9.97
N TYR A 134 -8.65 -8.23 -8.67
CA TYR A 134 -8.02 -7.38 -7.66
C TYR A 134 -6.87 -8.11 -6.97
N VAL A 135 -5.75 -7.41 -6.78
CA VAL A 135 -4.58 -7.86 -6.04
C VAL A 135 -4.21 -6.77 -5.05
N TRP A 136 -4.22 -7.09 -3.75
CA TRP A 136 -3.71 -6.16 -2.74
C TRP A 136 -2.20 -6.03 -2.87
N LEU A 137 -1.66 -4.83 -2.67
CA LEU A 137 -0.21 -4.56 -2.76
C LEU A 137 0.37 -4.29 -1.38
N LEU A 138 -0.29 -3.39 -0.64
CA LEU A 138 0.12 -2.95 0.68
C LEU A 138 -1.01 -3.13 1.70
N LYS A 139 -0.68 -3.62 2.89
CA LYS A 139 -1.56 -3.75 4.05
C LYS A 139 -0.87 -3.23 5.30
N SER A 140 -1.62 -2.56 6.15
CA SER A 140 -1.17 -2.21 7.49
C SER A 140 -1.04 -3.46 8.38
N SER A 141 -0.47 -3.30 9.58
CA SER A 141 -0.25 -4.39 10.53
C SER A 141 -1.56 -4.89 11.17
N GLN A 142 -1.46 -5.97 11.95
CA GLN A 142 -2.60 -6.49 12.72
C GLN A 142 -3.05 -5.52 13.83
N ASP A 143 -2.17 -4.64 14.28
CA ASP A 143 -2.41 -3.65 15.33
C ASP A 143 -2.89 -2.29 14.78
N SER A 144 -3.53 -2.28 13.61
CA SER A 144 -4.02 -1.05 12.99
C SER A 144 -5.47 -0.75 13.31
N TRP A 145 -5.77 0.52 13.56
CA TRP A 145 -7.12 1.05 13.74
C TRP A 145 -7.38 2.21 12.77
N THR A 146 -8.60 2.72 12.78
CA THR A 146 -8.98 3.87 11.97
C THR A 146 -9.50 5.01 12.84
N THR A 147 -9.35 6.24 12.36
CA THR A 147 -9.97 7.41 12.98
C THR A 147 -10.61 8.30 11.93
N LYS A 148 -11.73 8.92 12.31
CA LYS A 148 -12.35 10.01 11.55
C LYS A 148 -11.88 11.39 12.01
N SER A 149 -11.12 11.45 13.11
CA SER A 149 -10.61 12.69 13.66
C SER A 149 -9.51 13.28 12.77
N LEU A 150 -9.53 14.59 12.59
CA LEU A 150 -8.46 15.34 11.91
C LEU A 150 -7.37 15.82 12.89
N LYS A 151 -7.45 15.44 14.17
CA LYS A 151 -6.43 15.80 15.17
C LYS A 151 -5.18 14.94 14.97
N ILE A 152 -4.19 15.52 14.29
CA ILE A 152 -2.89 14.89 14.02
C ILE A 152 -1.83 15.17 15.10
N ILE A 153 -2.12 16.04 16.06
CA ILE A 153 -1.20 16.37 17.16
C ILE A 153 -1.38 15.36 18.30
N PRO A 154 -0.31 14.65 18.71
CA PRO A 154 -0.38 13.67 19.78
C PRO A 154 -0.63 14.32 21.14
N ASP A 155 -1.46 13.69 21.95
CA ASP A 155 -1.73 14.04 23.35
C ASP A 155 -1.23 12.93 24.27
N THR A 156 0.04 13.02 24.66
CA THR A 156 0.68 11.99 25.49
C THR A 156 0.22 12.01 26.95
N ARG A 157 -0.42 13.10 27.40
CA ARG A 157 -1.01 13.18 28.74
C ARG A 157 -2.26 12.32 28.81
N MET A 158 -3.07 12.34 27.76
CA MET A 158 -4.34 11.61 27.71
C MET A 158 -4.18 10.16 27.23
N TYR A 159 -3.32 9.92 26.25
CA TYR A 159 -3.22 8.62 25.54
C TYR A 159 -1.86 7.93 25.69
N GLY A 160 -1.07 8.32 26.69
CA GLY A 160 0.24 7.74 26.98
C GLY A 160 1.27 7.94 25.85
N PRO A 161 2.31 7.10 25.75
CA PRO A 161 3.42 7.31 24.80
C PRO A 161 3.02 7.36 23.32
N LEU A 162 1.87 6.78 22.96
CA LEU A 162 1.37 6.77 21.59
C LEU A 162 0.71 8.10 21.20
N GLY A 163 0.13 8.81 22.16
CA GLY A 163 -0.47 10.13 21.94
C GLY A 163 -1.79 10.15 21.15
N PHE A 164 -2.34 9.00 20.75
CA PHE A 164 -3.57 8.92 19.97
C PHE A 164 -4.55 7.90 20.57
N PRO A 165 -5.87 8.17 20.51
CA PRO A 165 -6.87 7.19 20.92
C PRO A 165 -6.85 5.98 19.99
N GLN A 166 -6.92 4.78 20.56
CA GLN A 166 -7.14 3.54 19.83
C GLN A 166 -8.64 3.25 19.82
N GLU A 167 -9.27 3.47 18.68
CA GLU A 167 -10.72 3.36 18.51
C GLU A 167 -11.08 2.20 17.58
N GLY A 168 -12.20 1.52 17.85
CA GLY A 168 -12.72 0.47 16.98
C GLY A 168 -11.88 -0.82 16.97
N GLU A 169 -11.99 -1.57 15.86
CA GLU A 169 -11.38 -2.90 15.73
C GLU A 169 -9.95 -2.83 15.18
N LEU A 170 -9.02 -3.44 15.91
CA LEU A 170 -7.65 -3.69 15.46
C LEU A 170 -7.63 -4.77 14.39
N LYS A 171 -7.38 -4.38 13.14
CA LYS A 171 -7.20 -5.33 12.04
C LYS A 171 -6.38 -4.72 10.89
N PRO A 172 -5.72 -5.55 10.05
CA PRO A 172 -5.06 -5.05 8.86
C PRO A 172 -6.02 -4.27 7.96
N ARG A 173 -5.56 -3.14 7.41
CA ARG A 173 -6.27 -2.33 6.43
C ARG A 173 -5.51 -2.36 5.11
N VAL A 174 -6.21 -2.50 3.99
CA VAL A 174 -5.59 -2.42 2.66
C VAL A 174 -5.27 -0.96 2.37
N LEU A 175 -4.03 -0.69 1.99
CA LEU A 175 -3.50 0.65 1.72
C LEU A 175 -3.16 0.87 0.25
N ALA A 176 -2.98 -0.21 -0.51
CA ALA A 176 -2.83 -0.14 -1.95
C ALA A 176 -3.37 -1.41 -2.64
N VAL A 177 -3.96 -1.23 -3.82
CA VAL A 177 -4.56 -2.30 -4.61
C VAL A 177 -4.28 -2.09 -6.10
N MET A 178 -4.10 -3.20 -6.82
CA MET A 178 -4.09 -3.24 -8.27
C MET A 178 -5.37 -3.91 -8.76
N ALA A 179 -6.01 -3.32 -9.76
CA ALA A 179 -7.09 -3.94 -10.53
C ALA A 179 -6.59 -4.24 -11.94
N GLU A 180 -6.77 -5.47 -12.42
CA GLU A 180 -6.43 -5.91 -13.77
C GLU A 180 -7.69 -6.42 -14.47
N GLY A 181 -7.91 -5.98 -15.71
CA GLY A 181 -9.04 -6.38 -16.53
C GLY A 181 -9.52 -5.26 -17.44
N SER A 182 -10.68 -5.47 -18.06
CA SER A 182 -11.28 -4.47 -18.94
C SER A 182 -12.12 -3.48 -18.15
N PHE A 183 -11.95 -2.19 -18.45
CA PHE A 183 -12.67 -1.11 -17.79
C PHE A 183 -13.54 -0.37 -18.80
N ASN A 184 -14.77 -0.04 -18.40
CA ASN A 184 -15.66 0.77 -19.22
C ASN A 184 -15.31 2.25 -19.05
N SER A 185 -15.09 2.93 -20.18
CA SER A 185 -14.78 4.35 -20.22
C SER A 185 -15.93 5.18 -19.68
N TYR A 186 -15.61 6.21 -18.91
CA TYR A 186 -16.60 7.21 -18.49
C TYR A 186 -17.17 7.99 -19.67
N PHE A 187 -16.38 8.15 -20.72
CA PHE A 187 -16.76 8.85 -21.94
C PHE A 187 -17.46 7.95 -22.96
N ALA A 188 -17.70 6.68 -22.65
CA ALA A 188 -18.42 5.79 -23.55
C ALA A 188 -19.79 6.41 -23.93
N GLY A 189 -20.01 6.59 -25.23
CA GLY A 189 -21.20 7.27 -25.76
C GLY A 189 -21.34 8.77 -25.42
N LYS A 190 -20.30 9.44 -24.89
CA LYS A 190 -20.27 10.89 -24.65
C LYS A 190 -19.44 11.62 -25.71
N GLU A 191 -19.77 12.88 -25.97
CA GLU A 191 -18.97 13.72 -26.87
C GLU A 191 -17.57 13.96 -26.26
N ASN A 192 -16.53 13.84 -27.09
CA ASN A 192 -15.13 13.99 -26.65
C ASN A 192 -14.89 15.40 -26.08
N PRO A 193 -14.44 15.54 -24.82
CA PRO A 193 -14.24 16.84 -24.18
C PRO A 193 -13.23 17.73 -24.91
N LEU A 194 -12.21 17.16 -25.55
CA LEU A 194 -11.21 17.91 -26.31
C LEU A 194 -11.81 18.54 -27.59
N LEU A 195 -12.78 17.85 -28.21
CA LEU A 195 -13.52 18.40 -29.36
C LEU A 195 -14.49 19.50 -28.91
N ALA A 196 -15.09 19.36 -27.72
CA ALA A 196 -15.96 20.39 -27.15
C ALA A 196 -15.18 21.67 -26.82
N GLU A 197 -13.94 21.56 -26.32
CA GLU A 197 -13.07 22.70 -26.04
C GLU A 197 -12.59 23.39 -27.33
N LYS A 198 -12.10 22.64 -28.32
CA LYS A 198 -11.72 23.22 -29.64
C LYS A 198 -12.89 23.90 -30.34
N LYS A 199 -14.11 23.37 -30.23
CA LYS A 199 -15.33 24.05 -30.76
C LYS A 199 -15.65 25.34 -30.01
N LYS A 200 -15.35 25.44 -28.71
CA LYS A 200 -15.53 26.67 -27.91
C LYS A 200 -14.47 27.72 -28.24
N GLU A 201 -13.21 27.33 -28.45
CA GLU A 201 -12.14 28.24 -28.90
C GLU A 201 -12.42 28.80 -30.30
N LYS A 202 -12.79 27.94 -31.28
CA LYS A 202 -13.19 28.39 -32.63
C LYS A 202 -14.42 29.34 -32.61
N LYS A 203 -15.31 29.22 -31.62
CA LYS A 203 -16.46 30.14 -31.44
C LYS A 203 -16.06 31.46 -30.76
N LYS A 204 -15.00 31.48 -29.95
CA LYS A 204 -14.45 32.68 -29.31
C LYS A 204 -13.70 33.53 -30.32
N ASP A 205 -12.85 32.91 -31.14
CA ASP A 205 -12.11 33.59 -32.22
C ASP A 205 -13.02 34.18 -33.30
N LYS A 206 -14.16 33.54 -33.59
CA LYS A 206 -15.19 34.12 -34.49
C LYS A 206 -15.92 35.31 -33.87
N LYS A 207 -16.12 35.31 -32.55
CA LYS A 207 -16.82 36.37 -31.83
C LYS A 207 -15.95 37.60 -31.58
N ASP A 208 -14.63 37.42 -31.53
CA ASP A 208 -13.67 38.52 -31.45
C ASP A 208 -13.38 39.13 -32.83
N LYS A 209 -13.47 38.35 -33.93
CA LYS A 209 -13.40 38.87 -35.31
C LYS A 209 -14.65 39.60 -35.80
N GLU A 210 -15.82 39.37 -35.21
CA GLU A 210 -17.06 40.09 -35.55
C GLU A 210 -17.19 41.46 -34.83
N LYS A 211 -16.23 41.84 -33.96
CA LYS A 211 -16.24 43.12 -33.25
C LYS A 211 -15.24 44.17 -33.74
N GLU A 212 -14.46 43.87 -34.78
CA GLU A 212 -13.43 44.78 -35.28
C GLU A 212 -13.54 45.11 -36.78
N ASP A 213 -14.67 44.84 -37.43
CA ASP A 213 -14.93 45.28 -38.82
C ASP A 213 -16.15 46.18 -38.89
N ASP A 214 -15.98 47.41 -38.38
CA ASP A 214 -16.76 48.55 -38.88
C ASP A 214 -15.89 49.82 -38.91
N LYS A 215 -14.89 49.84 -39.80
CA LYS A 215 -14.51 51.03 -40.63
C LYS A 215 -13.33 50.79 -41.59
N LYS A 216 -13.69 50.92 -42.88
CA LYS A 216 -12.93 51.39 -44.06
C LYS A 216 -12.01 50.42 -44.83
N SER A 217 -12.47 50.20 -46.06
CA SER A 217 -11.86 49.63 -47.27
C SER A 217 -10.43 50.10 -47.60
N ALA A 218 -9.52 49.17 -47.96
CA ALA A 218 -9.07 48.93 -49.35
C ALA A 218 -7.67 48.26 -49.44
N LYS A 219 -7.65 47.05 -50.01
CA LYS A 219 -6.65 46.52 -50.97
C LYS A 219 -5.20 46.25 -50.50
N LYS A 220 -4.87 44.97 -50.28
CA LYS A 220 -3.75 44.29 -50.97
C LYS A 220 -3.81 42.75 -50.83
N LYS A 221 -3.73 42.06 -51.97
CA LYS A 221 -3.49 40.61 -52.10
C LYS A 221 -2.09 40.27 -51.55
N SER A 222 -1.97 39.17 -50.79
CA SER A 222 -0.99 38.11 -51.05
C SER A 222 -1.27 36.90 -50.15
N SER A 223 -1.38 35.73 -50.79
CA SER A 223 -0.99 34.41 -50.29
C SER A 223 -1.12 34.14 -48.79
N LYS A 224 -2.19 33.45 -48.37
CA LYS A 224 -2.09 32.52 -47.24
C LYS A 224 -2.57 31.16 -47.69
N GLU A 225 -1.59 30.28 -47.78
CA GLU A 225 -1.70 28.89 -48.19
C GLU A 225 -2.70 28.15 -47.31
N LYS A 226 -3.31 27.15 -47.94
CA LYS A 226 -4.09 26.09 -47.32
C LYS A 226 -3.17 25.34 -46.35
N GLU A 227 -3.15 25.70 -45.09
CA GLU A 227 -2.73 24.77 -44.04
C GLU A 227 -3.95 23.90 -43.72
N GLU A 228 -3.83 22.66 -44.17
CA GLU A 228 -4.78 21.59 -44.02
C GLU A 228 -5.18 21.42 -42.54
N GLU A 229 -6.49 21.39 -42.29
CA GLU A 229 -7.06 20.79 -41.09
C GLU A 229 -6.70 19.30 -41.07
N SER A 230 -5.49 18.96 -40.64
CA SER A 230 -5.22 17.63 -40.08
C SER A 230 -5.90 17.57 -38.72
N ILE A 231 -7.18 17.28 -38.73
CA ILE A 231 -7.85 16.73 -37.55
C ILE A 231 -7.11 15.43 -37.27
N ASP A 232 -6.26 15.44 -36.24
CA ASP A 232 -5.59 14.26 -35.73
C ASP A 232 -6.67 13.28 -35.24
N LEU A 233 -7.14 12.42 -36.16
CA LEU A 233 -8.27 11.52 -36.02
C LEU A 233 -8.10 10.58 -34.82
N GLU A 234 -6.86 10.27 -34.44
CA GLU A 234 -6.54 9.44 -33.28
C GLU A 234 -6.94 10.10 -31.95
N SER A 235 -6.81 11.43 -31.83
CA SER A 235 -7.21 12.19 -30.62
C SER A 235 -8.73 12.37 -30.48
N SER A 236 -9.48 12.10 -31.55
CA SER A 236 -10.94 12.28 -31.60
C SER A 236 -11.72 11.03 -31.18
N ILE A 237 -11.08 9.85 -31.23
CA ILE A 237 -11.72 8.56 -30.93
C ILE A 237 -11.84 8.41 -29.41
N VAL A 238 -13.07 8.39 -28.92
CA VAL A 238 -13.37 7.98 -27.55
C VAL A 238 -13.39 6.45 -27.53
N LEU A 239 -12.47 5.86 -26.76
CA LEU A 239 -12.51 4.43 -26.49
C LEU A 239 -13.62 4.15 -25.49
N ASP A 240 -14.56 3.27 -25.84
CA ASP A 240 -15.66 2.88 -24.96
C ASP A 240 -15.20 1.91 -23.86
N LYS A 241 -14.20 1.08 -24.15
CA LYS A 241 -13.71 0.04 -23.24
C LYS A 241 -12.20 -0.15 -23.38
N SER A 242 -11.53 -0.37 -22.25
CA SER A 242 -10.10 -0.68 -22.25
C SER A 242 -9.84 -2.15 -22.63
N PRO A 243 -8.62 -2.48 -23.10
CA PRO A 243 -8.19 -3.87 -23.22
C PRO A 243 -8.31 -4.64 -21.89
N SER A 244 -8.42 -5.96 -21.98
CA SER A 244 -8.49 -6.84 -20.79
C SER A 244 -7.17 -6.97 -20.03
N SER A 245 -6.08 -6.49 -20.62
CA SER A 245 -4.75 -6.37 -20.00
C SER A 245 -4.53 -5.06 -19.25
N SER A 246 -5.50 -4.14 -19.28
CA SER A 246 -5.37 -2.87 -18.57
C SER A 246 -5.22 -3.09 -17.06
N ARG A 247 -4.40 -2.25 -16.45
CA ARG A 247 -4.10 -2.27 -15.02
C ARG A 247 -4.28 -0.89 -14.43
N ILE A 248 -4.87 -0.85 -13.24
CA ILE A 248 -5.02 0.37 -12.47
C ILE A 248 -4.44 0.12 -11.09
N PHE A 249 -3.54 1.00 -10.68
CA PHE A 249 -2.93 0.98 -9.36
C PHE A 249 -3.54 2.11 -8.53
N LEU A 250 -3.96 1.77 -7.32
CA LEU A 250 -4.47 2.75 -6.37
C LEU A 250 -3.66 2.69 -5.09
N TYR A 251 -3.10 3.84 -4.72
CA TYR A 251 -2.37 4.09 -3.50
C TYR A 251 -3.21 5.00 -2.60
N ALA A 252 -3.42 4.63 -1.34
CA ALA A 252 -4.28 5.39 -0.44
C ALA A 252 -3.61 6.61 0.22
N SER A 253 -2.43 6.99 -0.25
CA SER A 253 -1.67 8.14 0.20
C SER A 253 -1.09 8.86 -1.02
N ASN A 254 -1.22 10.18 -1.05
CA ASN A 254 -0.52 11.06 -1.98
C ASN A 254 0.80 11.59 -1.39
N GLU A 255 1.03 11.39 -0.09
CA GLU A 255 2.13 12.02 0.64
C GLU A 255 3.41 11.19 0.67
N PHE A 256 3.31 9.86 0.51
CA PHE A 256 4.44 8.93 0.70
C PHE A 256 5.63 9.12 -0.26
N VAL A 257 5.44 9.89 -1.33
CA VAL A 257 6.44 10.22 -2.37
C VAL A 257 6.80 11.70 -2.43
N THR A 258 6.25 12.52 -1.54
CA THR A 258 6.52 13.96 -1.52
C THR A 258 7.92 14.26 -1.00
N ASP A 259 8.56 15.31 -1.51
CA ASP A 259 9.92 15.72 -1.11
C ASP A 259 10.04 15.96 0.39
N ASP A 260 9.03 16.60 1.00
CA ASP A 260 9.01 16.86 2.45
C ASP A 260 8.98 15.56 3.25
N THR A 261 8.14 14.60 2.85
CA THR A 261 8.10 13.27 3.47
C THR A 261 9.43 12.52 3.29
N LEU A 262 9.97 12.50 2.07
CA LEU A 262 11.23 11.81 1.78
C LEU A 262 12.40 12.42 2.56
N ARG A 263 12.43 13.75 2.73
CA ARG A 263 13.44 14.45 3.55
C ARG A 263 13.31 14.11 5.03
N ILE A 264 12.08 14.01 5.55
CA ILE A 264 11.84 13.59 6.94
C ILE A 264 12.33 12.15 7.14
N LEU A 265 11.97 11.23 6.25
CA LEU A 265 12.40 9.83 6.33
C LEU A 265 13.92 9.68 6.17
N ALA A 266 14.53 10.43 5.27
CA ALA A 266 15.99 10.49 5.09
C ALA A 266 16.74 11.18 6.25
N SER A 267 16.03 11.75 7.24
CA SER A 267 16.67 12.22 8.49
C SER A 267 16.73 11.13 9.56
N LEU A 268 15.92 10.08 9.40
CA LEU A 268 15.90 8.91 10.29
C LEU A 268 16.94 7.87 9.86
N GLU A 269 17.11 7.72 8.56
CA GLU A 269 18.18 6.93 7.96
C GLU A 269 19.36 7.86 7.68
N SER A 270 20.61 7.46 7.94
CA SER A 270 21.79 8.29 7.61
C SER A 270 22.03 8.44 6.09
N SER A 271 21.05 8.10 5.26
CA SER A 271 21.12 7.98 3.81
C SER A 271 19.78 8.36 3.16
N ARG A 272 19.76 8.40 1.82
CA ARG A 272 18.52 8.66 1.07
C ARG A 272 17.53 7.52 1.26
N TYR A 273 16.29 7.86 1.61
CA TYR A 273 15.19 6.92 1.68
C TYR A 273 14.64 6.61 0.27
N LEU A 274 14.94 5.42 -0.26
CA LEU A 274 14.60 5.03 -1.65
C LEU A 274 13.36 4.14 -1.77
N ASN A 275 12.83 3.61 -0.66
CA ASN A 275 11.82 2.55 -0.77
C ASN A 275 10.50 3.01 -1.39
N SER A 276 10.04 4.24 -1.11
CA SER A 276 8.86 4.82 -1.78
C SER A 276 9.09 5.00 -3.28
N LEU A 277 10.30 5.42 -3.68
CA LEU A 277 10.67 5.60 -5.08
C LEU A 277 10.77 4.25 -5.81
N ASN A 278 11.35 3.24 -5.15
CA ASN A 278 11.40 1.88 -5.68
C ASN A 278 10.00 1.31 -5.88
N LEU A 279 9.05 1.56 -4.96
CA LEU A 279 7.66 1.16 -5.13
C LEU A 279 7.02 1.80 -6.37
N ILE A 280 7.23 3.10 -6.61
CA ILE A 280 6.74 3.78 -7.81
C ILE A 280 7.42 3.26 -9.07
N SER A 281 8.75 3.09 -9.05
CA SER A 281 9.49 2.50 -10.18
C SER A 281 8.93 1.11 -10.52
N ASN A 282 8.78 0.25 -9.52
CA ASN A 282 8.18 -1.08 -9.69
C ASN A 282 6.75 -1.02 -10.23
N THR A 283 5.97 0.01 -9.84
CA THR A 283 4.61 0.22 -10.35
C THR A 283 4.63 0.60 -11.83
N ILE A 284 5.52 1.51 -12.22
CA ILE A 284 5.67 1.94 -13.61
C ILE A 284 6.10 0.75 -14.47
N ASP A 285 7.10 -0.02 -13.99
CA ASP A 285 7.53 -1.24 -14.67
C ASP A 285 6.35 -2.20 -14.86
N TRP A 286 5.58 -2.48 -13.80
CA TRP A 286 4.41 -3.37 -13.88
C TRP A 286 3.27 -2.81 -14.73
N ALA A 287 3.14 -1.49 -14.85
CA ALA A 287 2.15 -0.85 -15.70
C ALA A 287 2.52 -0.99 -17.19
N LEU A 288 3.82 -1.05 -17.51
CA LEU A 288 4.36 -1.16 -18.87
C LEU A 288 4.66 -2.61 -19.31
N GLU A 289 4.80 -3.54 -18.36
CA GLU A 289 5.29 -4.89 -18.63
C GLU A 289 4.23 -5.84 -19.23
N ASP A 290 4.67 -6.61 -20.22
CA ASP A 290 3.88 -7.66 -20.89
C ASP A 290 3.55 -8.83 -19.93
N ARG A 291 2.33 -9.37 -20.02
CA ARG A 291 1.87 -10.53 -19.24
C ARG A 291 2.81 -11.74 -19.33
N ALA A 292 3.50 -11.93 -20.46
CA ALA A 292 4.38 -13.08 -20.65
C ALA A 292 5.64 -13.01 -19.78
N LEU A 293 6.23 -11.82 -19.61
CA LEU A 293 7.46 -11.60 -18.84
C LEU A 293 7.21 -11.62 -17.34
N LEU A 294 6.03 -11.14 -16.92
CA LEU A 294 5.60 -11.17 -15.52
C LEU A 294 5.52 -12.58 -14.93
N LYS A 295 5.09 -13.58 -15.72
CA LYS A 295 5.02 -14.98 -15.28
C LYS A 295 6.40 -15.60 -15.01
N LEU A 296 7.46 -15.04 -15.61
CA LEU A 296 8.84 -15.50 -15.43
C LEU A 296 9.51 -14.80 -14.24
N ARG A 297 9.22 -13.50 -14.03
CA ARG A 297 9.80 -12.71 -12.93
C ARG A 297 9.36 -13.19 -11.53
N GLY A 298 8.15 -13.75 -11.41
CA GLY A 298 7.62 -14.27 -10.14
C GLY A 298 8.27 -15.56 -9.60
N ARG A 299 9.15 -16.23 -10.36
CA ARG A 299 9.79 -17.49 -9.95
C ARG A 299 11.17 -17.33 -9.32
N ALA A 300 11.76 -16.14 -9.39
CA ALA A 300 13.01 -15.83 -8.70
C ALA A 300 12.70 -15.39 -7.26
N HIS A 301 12.57 -16.34 -6.33
CA HIS A 301 12.40 -16.05 -4.92
C HIS A 301 13.67 -15.37 -4.39
N PHE A 302 13.62 -14.05 -4.19
CA PHE A 302 14.69 -13.32 -3.52
C PHE A 302 14.91 -13.92 -2.13
N ALA A 303 16.17 -14.27 -1.85
CA ALA A 303 16.59 -14.77 -0.55
C ALA A 303 16.19 -13.74 0.52
N ARG A 304 15.33 -14.17 1.44
CA ARG A 304 14.71 -13.31 2.46
C ARG A 304 15.78 -12.77 3.41
N ALA A 305 15.83 -11.46 3.57
CA ALA A 305 16.33 -10.88 4.82
C ALA A 305 15.35 -11.26 5.95
N LEU A 306 15.89 -11.53 7.15
CA LEU A 306 15.12 -11.97 8.32
C LEU A 306 13.88 -11.08 8.54
N LYS A 307 12.74 -11.72 8.81
CA LYS A 307 11.46 -11.07 9.14
C LYS A 307 11.70 -10.03 10.25
N ASN A 308 11.36 -8.77 10.01
CA ASN A 308 11.39 -7.76 11.06
C ASN A 308 10.29 -8.11 12.09
N LEU A 309 10.72 -8.61 13.25
CA LEU A 309 9.83 -9.05 14.32
C LEU A 309 9.24 -7.82 15.01
N SER A 310 7.95 -7.90 15.37
CA SER A 310 7.33 -6.85 16.20
C SER A 310 8.11 -6.74 17.52
N LYS A 311 8.18 -5.56 18.14
CA LYS A 311 8.91 -5.38 19.42
C LYS A 311 8.46 -6.38 20.50
N ALA A 312 7.19 -6.80 20.48
CA ALA A 312 6.66 -7.83 21.37
C ALA A 312 7.22 -9.23 21.05
N ASP A 313 7.31 -9.58 19.76
CA ASP A 313 7.91 -10.84 19.33
C ASP A 313 9.40 -10.88 19.66
N THR A 314 10.13 -9.77 19.42
CA THR A 314 11.54 -9.64 19.77
C THR A 314 11.78 -9.87 21.26
N LYS A 315 10.96 -9.26 22.12
CA LYS A 315 11.01 -9.46 23.58
C LYS A 315 10.77 -10.93 23.97
N PHE A 316 9.82 -11.61 23.33
CA PHE A 316 9.57 -13.03 23.61
C PHE A 316 10.81 -13.88 23.30
N TYR A 317 11.41 -13.72 22.11
CA TYR A 317 12.61 -14.46 21.74
C TYR A 317 13.82 -14.10 22.61
N GLU A 318 13.94 -12.83 23.02
CA GLU A 318 14.97 -12.37 23.94
C GLU A 318 14.83 -13.04 25.32
N TYR A 319 13.63 -13.05 25.91
CA TYR A 319 13.37 -13.71 27.19
C TYR A 319 13.50 -15.23 27.11
N LEU A 320 13.04 -15.84 26.01
CA LEU A 320 13.21 -17.28 25.78
C LEU A 320 14.68 -17.66 25.74
N ASN A 321 15.50 -16.89 25.03
CA ASN A 321 16.94 -17.14 24.93
C ASN A 321 17.63 -16.96 26.29
N TYR A 322 17.27 -15.91 27.06
CA TYR A 322 17.77 -15.75 28.43
C TYR A 322 17.32 -16.88 29.35
N GLY A 323 16.09 -17.38 29.22
CA GLY A 323 15.60 -18.53 29.95
C GLY A 323 16.41 -19.80 29.65
N ILE A 324 16.70 -20.07 28.38
CA ILE A 324 17.54 -21.20 27.95
C ILE A 324 18.96 -21.05 28.52
N ALA A 325 19.55 -19.86 28.43
CA ALA A 325 20.89 -19.60 28.98
C ALA A 325 20.94 -19.85 30.50
N LEU A 326 19.93 -19.39 31.25
CA LEU A 326 19.83 -19.64 32.69
C LEU A 326 19.68 -21.13 33.00
N LEU A 327 18.84 -21.85 32.26
CA LEU A 327 18.68 -23.31 32.43
C LEU A 327 20.00 -24.05 32.17
N LEU A 328 20.78 -23.66 31.17
CA LEU A 328 22.10 -24.26 30.91
C LEU A 328 23.09 -24.01 32.05
N VAL A 329 23.06 -22.82 32.66
CA VAL A 329 23.90 -22.51 33.83
C VAL A 329 23.47 -23.33 35.05
N ILE A 330 22.16 -23.46 35.31
CA ILE A 330 21.64 -24.29 36.40
C ILE A 330 22.00 -25.76 36.17
N PHE A 331 21.86 -26.25 34.93
CA PHE A 331 22.19 -27.61 34.56
C PHE A 331 23.67 -27.92 34.80
N THR A 332 24.57 -27.04 34.37
CA THR A 332 26.03 -27.21 34.64
C THR A 332 26.35 -27.13 36.13
N PHE A 333 25.65 -26.26 36.89
CA PHE A 333 25.79 -26.20 38.34
C PHE A 333 25.32 -27.48 39.05
N ILE A 334 24.18 -28.04 38.65
CA ILE A 334 23.65 -29.30 39.20
C ILE A 334 24.62 -30.45 38.93
N ILE A 335 25.15 -30.55 37.71
CA ILE A 335 26.18 -31.57 37.37
C ILE A 335 27.41 -31.38 38.23
N ALA A 336 27.94 -30.16 38.34
CA ALA A 336 29.13 -29.88 39.15
C ALA A 336 28.89 -30.21 40.63
N ARG A 337 27.69 -29.95 41.15
CA ARG A 337 27.30 -30.29 42.52
C ARG A 337 27.13 -31.80 42.72
N ALA A 338 26.50 -32.50 41.77
CA ALA A 338 26.33 -33.96 41.81
C ALA A 338 27.68 -34.68 41.75
N VAL A 339 28.61 -34.23 40.90
CA VAL A 339 29.98 -34.77 40.82
C VAL A 339 30.75 -34.52 42.12
N ARG A 340 30.62 -33.33 42.73
CA ARG A 340 31.22 -33.06 44.05
C ARG A 340 30.63 -33.94 45.15
N PHE A 341 29.32 -34.17 45.18
CA PHE A 341 28.70 -35.06 46.17
C PHE A 341 29.08 -36.54 45.94
N ALA A 342 29.16 -37.01 44.70
CA ALA A 342 29.59 -38.37 44.37
C ALA A 342 31.09 -38.60 44.63
N GLY A 343 31.93 -37.57 44.45
CA GLY A 343 33.37 -37.61 44.70
C GLY A 343 33.76 -37.60 46.18
N VAL A 344 32.83 -37.34 47.10
CA VAL A 344 33.11 -37.30 48.55
C VAL A 344 32.98 -38.67 49.23
N ASN A 345 32.26 -39.63 48.63
CA ASN A 345 32.05 -40.96 49.25
C ASN A 345 32.88 -42.10 48.64
N GLY A 346 33.70 -41.85 47.61
CA GLY A 346 34.41 -42.91 46.87
C GLY A 346 35.93 -42.94 47.01
N VAL A 347 36.56 -41.97 47.68
CA VAL A 347 38.03 -41.81 47.63
C VAL A 347 38.76 -42.33 48.88
N PHE A 348 38.06 -42.61 49.98
CA PHE A 348 38.72 -43.04 51.24
C PHE A 348 38.82 -44.56 51.49
N GLU A 349 38.16 -45.41 50.69
CA GLU A 349 38.19 -46.88 50.90
C GLU A 349 39.23 -47.62 50.03
N ARG A 350 39.89 -46.97 49.06
CA ARG A 350 40.84 -47.64 48.15
C ARG A 350 42.32 -47.47 48.46
N ILE A 351 42.67 -46.79 49.56
CA ILE A 351 44.07 -46.59 50.02
C ILE A 351 44.40 -47.44 51.27
N LYS A 352 43.48 -48.30 51.74
CA LYS A 352 43.71 -49.18 52.90
C LYS A 352 43.94 -50.66 52.57
N SER A 353 44.08 -51.02 51.29
CA SER A 353 44.36 -52.39 50.85
C SER A 353 45.59 -52.54 49.91
N ILE A 354 46.49 -51.55 49.92
CA ILE A 354 47.87 -51.68 49.45
C ILE A 354 48.72 -51.47 50.70
#